data_AF-G2E7C6-F1
#
_entry.id   AF-G2E7C6-F1
#
_cell.length_a   1.000
_cell.length_b   1.000
_cell.length_c   1.000
_cell.angle_alpha   90.00
_cell.angle_beta   90.00
_cell.angle_gamma   90.00
#
_symmetry.space_group_name_H-M   'P 1'
#
loop_
_entity.id
_entity.type
_entity.pdbx_description
1 polymer ?
#
loop_
_entity_poly.entity_id
_entity_poly.type
_entity_poly.pdbx_seq_one_letter_code
_entity_poly.pdbx_strand_id
1 'polypeptide(L)'
;MIAVPRALTALSERRREERGAARLLPPLLGAGLLLLIAAAEGIAAAGCADSTARLVSAEGSVSRREGSTGPWTPVSPGAGLCEGDTLRTGRNSRAAVRFVAADTQIRLDQSTTLRILPPDSASSDGHLDLIEGAARFFSRVKRRLHIDTPFANALVDGTELLVRVDPERTRVDLFEGSLLVANARGQLRLSAGQGASAGRGEAPRLYRLLDPKDAVQWAISYEPMLSALLWSRQDAGDGAASERLREARR
;
A
#
# COMPACT_ATOMS: atom_id res chain seq x y z
N MET A 1 43.17 11.67 -82.27
CA MET A 1 44.21 12.27 -81.42
C MET A 1 44.06 13.79 -81.49
N ILE A 2 43.45 14.41 -80.50
CA ILE A 2 43.45 15.87 -80.33
C ILE A 2 43.73 16.10 -78.86
N ALA A 3 44.96 16.50 -78.55
CA ALA A 3 45.40 16.92 -77.24
C ALA A 3 45.98 18.32 -77.40
N VAL A 4 45.44 19.28 -76.64
CA VAL A 4 45.94 20.65 -76.53
C VAL A 4 46.02 20.98 -75.04
N PRO A 5 47.04 21.74 -74.59
CA PRO A 5 47.72 21.51 -73.32
C PRO A 5 47.59 22.74 -72.38
N ARG A 6 48.55 22.87 -71.44
CA ARG A 6 48.93 24.04 -70.62
C ARG A 6 48.27 24.07 -69.22
N ALA A 7 48.93 24.50 -68.16
CA ALA A 7 50.24 25.13 -67.99
C ALA A 7 50.81 24.83 -66.59
N LEU A 8 52.13 24.90 -66.55
CA LEU A 8 53.02 24.88 -65.39
C LEU A 8 52.94 26.16 -64.56
N THR A 9 53.44 26.02 -63.32
CA THR A 9 54.19 27.01 -62.51
C THR A 9 53.45 28.26 -62.03
N ALA A 10 53.40 28.48 -60.70
CA ALA A 10 54.50 29.09 -59.97
C ALA A 10 54.13 29.31 -58.48
N LEU A 11 55.04 28.86 -57.61
CA LEU A 11 55.13 29.25 -56.20
C LEU A 11 55.56 30.72 -56.12
N SER A 12 54.94 31.51 -55.23
CA SER A 12 55.68 32.53 -54.48
C SER A 12 54.89 32.99 -53.25
N GLU A 13 55.53 32.83 -52.11
CA GLU A 13 55.10 33.37 -50.82
C GLU A 13 55.31 34.89 -50.79
N ARG A 14 54.30 35.64 -50.34
CA ARG A 14 54.49 37.01 -49.83
C ARG A 14 53.73 37.16 -48.53
N ARG A 15 54.51 37.25 -47.44
CA ARG A 15 54.09 37.62 -46.10
C ARG A 15 54.31 39.13 -45.94
N ARG A 16 53.26 39.91 -45.68
CA ARG A 16 53.35 41.25 -45.07
C ARG A 16 52.08 41.54 -44.27
N GLU A 17 52.32 41.85 -43.00
CA GLU A 17 51.37 42.32 -42.00
C GLU A 17 50.79 43.68 -42.41
N GLU A 18 49.49 43.92 -42.22
CA GLU A 18 48.97 45.24 -41.86
C GLU A 18 47.80 45.15 -40.85
N ARG A 19 48.11 45.73 -39.69
CA ARG A 19 47.31 46.35 -38.63
C ARG A 19 45.81 46.58 -38.90
N GLY A 20 45.01 46.02 -37.99
CA GLY A 20 44.05 46.78 -37.17
C GLY A 20 42.76 47.29 -37.83
N ALA A 21 41.65 46.59 -37.60
CA ALA A 21 40.36 47.21 -37.34
C ALA A 21 39.44 46.20 -36.63
N ALA A 22 38.99 46.59 -35.44
CA ALA A 22 37.95 45.91 -34.68
C ALA A 22 36.67 45.74 -35.50
N ARG A 23 36.01 44.57 -35.37
CA ARG A 23 34.58 44.44 -35.02
C ARG A 23 34.05 43.02 -35.32
N LEU A 24 33.55 42.42 -34.23
CA LEU A 24 32.34 41.58 -34.15
C LEU A 24 32.42 40.14 -34.72
N LEU A 25 32.76 39.22 -33.82
CA LEU A 25 32.39 37.80 -33.89
C LEU A 25 30.86 37.63 -33.82
N PRO A 26 30.21 36.84 -34.69
CA PRO A 26 28.87 36.33 -34.43
C PRO A 26 28.95 35.03 -33.60
N PRO A 27 28.17 34.88 -32.50
CA PRO A 27 28.08 33.63 -31.77
C PRO A 27 27.02 32.74 -32.42
N LEU A 28 27.43 31.77 -33.22
CA LEU A 28 26.53 30.70 -33.73
C LEU A 28 26.95 29.33 -33.19
N LEU A 29 27.20 29.27 -31.88
CA LEU A 29 27.48 28.04 -31.13
C LEU A 29 26.73 28.12 -29.80
N GLY A 30 25.44 27.77 -29.79
CA GLY A 30 24.68 27.74 -28.53
C GLY A 30 23.16 27.81 -28.69
N ALA A 31 22.55 26.94 -29.50
CA ALA A 31 21.08 26.92 -29.60
C ALA A 31 20.49 25.53 -29.90
N GLY A 32 21.13 24.44 -29.47
CA GLY A 32 20.69 23.08 -29.87
C GLY A 32 20.70 21.98 -28.81
N LEU A 33 20.97 22.27 -27.53
CA LEU A 33 21.07 21.22 -26.50
C LEU A 33 20.20 21.47 -25.26
N LEU A 34 19.17 22.30 -25.35
CA LEU A 34 18.38 22.66 -24.16
C LEU A 34 16.88 22.57 -24.39
N LEU A 35 16.33 21.38 -24.68
CA LEU A 35 14.91 21.10 -24.42
C LEU A 35 14.57 19.59 -24.50
N LEU A 36 14.90 18.84 -23.45
CA LEU A 36 14.34 17.50 -23.22
C LEU A 36 14.13 17.29 -21.72
N ILE A 37 13.43 18.25 -21.10
CA ILE A 37 12.81 18.04 -19.78
C ILE A 37 11.48 17.36 -20.08
N ALA A 38 11.48 16.04 -20.07
CA ALA A 38 10.25 15.27 -20.03
C ALA A 38 9.55 15.59 -18.71
N ALA A 39 8.47 16.37 -18.78
CA ALA A 39 7.55 16.52 -17.67
C ALA A 39 6.90 15.15 -17.44
N ALA A 40 7.39 14.42 -16.44
CA ALA A 40 6.62 13.35 -15.82
C ALA A 40 5.51 14.04 -15.01
N GLU A 41 4.44 14.43 -15.70
CA GLU A 41 3.19 14.77 -15.03
C GLU A 41 2.68 13.49 -14.38
N GLY A 42 2.98 13.34 -13.08
CA GLY A 42 2.33 12.33 -12.27
C GLY A 42 0.84 12.64 -12.31
N ILE A 43 0.05 11.78 -12.96
CA ILE A 43 -1.40 11.77 -12.80
C ILE A 43 -1.62 11.51 -11.31
N ALA A 44 -1.89 12.57 -10.55
CA ALA A 44 -2.49 12.43 -9.24
C ALA A 44 -3.83 11.76 -9.49
N ALA A 45 -3.92 10.48 -9.12
CA ALA A 45 -5.18 9.75 -9.15
C ALA A 45 -6.22 10.63 -8.45
N ALA A 46 -7.32 10.92 -9.15
CA ALA A 46 -8.42 11.69 -8.60
C ALA A 46 -8.96 10.94 -7.37
N GLY A 47 -8.46 11.30 -6.20
CA GLY A 47 -8.93 10.74 -4.93
C GLY A 47 -10.34 11.26 -4.67
N CYS A 48 -11.18 10.42 -4.07
CA CYS A 48 -12.48 10.88 -3.60
C CYS A 48 -12.28 11.94 -2.52
N ALA A 49 -13.13 12.96 -2.52
CA ALA A 49 -13.06 14.07 -1.57
C ALA A 49 -13.08 13.58 -0.12
N ASP A 50 -13.90 12.55 0.15
CA ASP A 50 -13.97 11.85 1.43
C ASP A 50 -13.60 10.37 1.27
N SER A 51 -12.48 9.98 1.86
CA SER A 51 -12.04 8.57 1.85
C SER A 51 -12.76 7.78 2.94
N THR A 52 -13.46 6.71 2.56
CA THR A 52 -14.17 5.81 3.50
C THR A 52 -13.21 5.03 4.38
N ALA A 53 -12.07 4.62 3.82
CA ALA A 53 -11.00 3.96 4.56
C ALA A 53 -9.64 4.53 4.18
N ARG A 54 -8.62 4.14 4.95
CA ARG A 54 -7.23 4.50 4.69
C ARG A 54 -6.34 3.28 4.86
N LEU A 55 -5.39 3.10 3.94
CA LEU A 55 -4.34 2.12 4.10
C LEU A 55 -3.36 2.61 5.17
N VAL A 56 -3.24 1.88 6.28
CA VAL A 56 -2.39 2.22 7.42
C VAL A 56 -0.99 1.64 7.25
N SER A 57 -0.88 0.39 6.80
CA SER A 57 0.39 -0.25 6.51
C SER A 57 0.27 -1.22 5.34
N ALA A 58 1.40 -1.47 4.68
CA ALA A 58 1.54 -2.40 3.59
C ALA A 58 2.92 -3.08 3.69
N GLU A 59 2.92 -4.40 3.79
CA GLU A 59 4.11 -5.25 3.78
C GLU A 59 4.00 -6.18 2.56
N GLY A 60 5.04 -6.22 1.73
CA GLY A 60 5.01 -6.98 0.49
C GLY A 60 4.17 -6.32 -0.61
N SER A 61 3.46 -7.13 -1.38
CA SER A 61 2.66 -6.67 -2.52
C SER A 61 1.23 -6.32 -2.08
N VAL A 62 0.89 -5.03 -2.12
CA VAL A 62 -0.48 -4.54 -1.91
C VAL A 62 -0.89 -3.71 -3.11
N SER A 63 -2.04 -4.03 -3.69
CA SER A 63 -2.57 -3.34 -4.86
C SER A 63 -4.02 -2.93 -4.64
N ARG A 64 -4.40 -1.81 -5.23
CA ARG A 64 -5.77 -1.31 -5.28
C ARG A 64 -6.30 -1.44 -6.71
N ARG A 65 -7.59 -1.69 -6.83
CA ARG A 65 -8.37 -1.42 -8.04
C ARG A 65 -9.43 -0.38 -7.70
N GLU A 66 -9.46 0.70 -8.46
CA GLU A 66 -10.50 1.73 -8.35
C GLU A 66 -11.80 1.22 -8.97
N GLY A 67 -12.88 1.26 -8.18
CA GLY A 67 -14.17 0.71 -8.57
C GLY A 67 -14.12 -0.77 -8.96
N SER A 68 -15.02 -1.17 -9.88
CA SER A 68 -15.17 -2.58 -10.30
C SER A 68 -14.29 -2.99 -11.48
N THR A 69 -13.88 -2.05 -12.34
CA THR A 69 -13.25 -2.32 -13.65
C THR A 69 -11.87 -1.68 -13.85
N GLY A 70 -11.38 -0.91 -12.87
CA GLY A 70 -10.06 -0.29 -12.98
C GLY A 70 -8.90 -1.30 -13.09
N PRO A 71 -7.70 -0.87 -13.49
CA PRO A 71 -6.51 -1.70 -13.40
C PRO A 71 -6.09 -1.90 -11.94
N TRP A 72 -5.37 -2.99 -11.66
CA TRP A 72 -4.68 -3.16 -10.38
C TRP A 72 -3.41 -2.30 -10.35
N THR A 73 -3.32 -1.39 -9.40
CA THR A 73 -2.15 -0.51 -9.21
C THR A 73 -1.57 -0.70 -7.81
N PRO A 74 -0.23 -0.67 -7.64
CA PRO A 74 0.37 -0.66 -6.32
C PRO A 74 -0.11 0.54 -5.48
N VAL A 75 -0.30 0.34 -4.18
CA VAL A 75 -0.79 1.37 -3.27
C VAL A 75 0.13 1.51 -2.05
N SER A 76 0.45 2.75 -1.69
CA SER A 76 1.34 3.04 -0.56
C SER A 76 0.55 3.35 0.72
N PRO A 77 1.11 3.07 1.92
CA PRO A 77 0.51 3.50 3.18
C PRO A 77 0.19 5.00 3.18
N GLY A 78 -0.91 5.36 3.84
CA GLY A 78 -1.48 6.70 3.87
C GLY A 78 -2.52 6.98 2.78
N ALA A 79 -2.58 6.15 1.72
CA ALA A 79 -3.55 6.30 0.66
C ALA A 79 -5.00 6.17 1.17
N GLY A 80 -5.85 7.12 0.74
CA GLY A 80 -7.29 7.04 0.93
C GLY A 80 -7.91 6.00 -0.01
N LEU A 81 -8.83 5.21 0.53
CA LEU A 81 -9.58 4.20 -0.20
C LEU A 81 -11.06 4.62 -0.22
N CYS A 82 -11.63 4.61 -1.41
CA CYS A 82 -12.99 5.05 -1.68
C CYS A 82 -13.99 3.89 -1.66
N GLU A 83 -15.27 4.23 -1.61
CA GLU A 83 -16.33 3.27 -1.89
C GLU A 83 -16.15 2.64 -3.28
N GLY A 84 -16.38 1.32 -3.37
CA GLY A 84 -16.18 0.55 -4.58
C GLY A 84 -14.73 0.12 -4.83
N ASP A 85 -13.73 0.73 -4.16
CA ASP A 85 -12.34 0.29 -4.28
C ASP A 85 -12.19 -1.15 -3.78
N THR A 86 -11.36 -1.92 -4.49
CA THR A 86 -10.94 -3.26 -4.07
C THR A 86 -9.46 -3.23 -3.72
N LEU A 87 -9.11 -3.68 -2.52
CA LEU A 87 -7.73 -3.88 -2.07
C LEU A 87 -7.39 -5.36 -2.14
N ARG A 88 -6.16 -5.68 -2.56
CA ARG A 88 -5.64 -7.05 -2.61
C ARG A 88 -4.23 -7.13 -2.04
N THR A 89 -4.02 -8.11 -1.16
CA THR A 89 -2.69 -8.52 -0.69
C THR A 89 -2.19 -9.72 -1.48
N GLY A 90 -0.90 -9.70 -1.84
CA GLY A 90 -0.23 -10.83 -2.50
C GLY A 90 0.12 -11.96 -1.54
N ARG A 91 0.85 -12.96 -2.05
CA ARG A 91 1.49 -13.99 -1.20
C ARG A 91 2.54 -13.33 -0.30
N ASN A 92 2.75 -13.84 0.91
CA ASN A 92 3.70 -13.31 1.88
C ASN A 92 3.57 -11.78 2.10
N SER A 93 2.35 -11.27 1.99
CA SER A 93 2.05 -9.84 2.08
C SER A 93 1.02 -9.60 3.16
N ARG A 94 1.04 -8.43 3.79
CA ARG A 94 0.09 -8.02 4.83
C ARG A 94 -0.28 -6.58 4.63
N ALA A 95 -1.47 -6.20 5.09
CA ALA A 95 -1.90 -4.82 5.09
C ALA A 95 -2.71 -4.50 6.35
N ALA A 96 -2.73 -3.24 6.75
CA ALA A 96 -3.70 -2.75 7.72
C ALA A 96 -4.54 -1.65 7.07
N VAL A 97 -5.86 -1.74 7.21
CA VAL A 97 -6.82 -0.76 6.69
C VAL A 97 -7.62 -0.22 7.86
N ARG A 98 -7.79 1.10 7.93
CA ARG A 98 -8.62 1.76 8.92
C ARG A 98 -9.86 2.31 8.24
N PHE A 99 -11.04 1.86 8.66
CA PHE A 99 -12.31 2.47 8.27
C PHE A 99 -12.54 3.73 9.10
N VAL A 100 -12.73 4.87 8.44
CA VAL A 100 -12.65 6.19 9.08
C VAL A 100 -13.84 6.42 10.02
N ALA A 101 -15.07 6.21 9.53
CA ALA A 101 -16.28 6.43 10.33
C ALA A 101 -16.49 5.35 11.41
N ALA A 102 -16.16 4.09 11.11
CA ALA A 102 -16.22 3.00 12.08
C ALA A 102 -15.07 2.99 13.11
N ASP A 103 -14.05 3.84 12.91
CA ASP A 103 -12.85 3.92 13.76
C ASP A 103 -12.24 2.54 14.08
N THR A 104 -12.30 1.64 13.10
CA THR A 104 -11.92 0.23 13.25
C THR A 104 -10.74 -0.07 12.35
N GLN A 105 -9.69 -0.66 12.91
CA GLN A 105 -8.55 -1.14 12.14
C GLN A 105 -8.69 -2.63 11.85
N ILE A 106 -8.46 -2.99 10.60
CA ILE A 106 -8.57 -4.34 10.06
C ILE A 106 -7.19 -4.72 9.55
N ARG A 107 -6.67 -5.87 9.99
CA ARG A 107 -5.45 -6.44 9.43
C ARG A 107 -5.81 -7.49 8.41
N LEU A 108 -5.25 -7.38 7.21
CA LEU A 108 -5.41 -8.32 6.12
C LEU A 108 -4.20 -9.24 6.08
N ASP A 109 -4.45 -10.54 5.98
CA ASP A 109 -3.40 -11.53 5.76
C ASP A 109 -3.02 -11.57 4.28
N GLN A 110 -2.10 -12.44 3.91
CA GLN A 110 -1.76 -12.72 2.52
C GLN A 110 -2.95 -13.22 1.70
N SER A 111 -2.88 -13.06 0.38
CA SER A 111 -3.89 -13.57 -0.56
C SER A 111 -5.32 -13.18 -0.18
N THR A 112 -5.50 -11.94 0.28
CA THR A 112 -6.78 -11.41 0.74
C THR A 112 -7.29 -10.37 -0.23
N THR A 113 -8.55 -10.49 -0.61
CA THR A 113 -9.26 -9.49 -1.44
C THR A 113 -10.40 -8.89 -0.63
N LEU A 114 -10.33 -7.58 -0.40
CA LEU A 114 -11.30 -6.81 0.37
C LEU A 114 -11.86 -5.69 -0.50
N ARG A 115 -13.18 -5.58 -0.59
CA ARG A 115 -13.87 -4.48 -1.26
C ARG A 115 -14.53 -3.56 -0.25
N ILE A 116 -14.36 -2.26 -0.47
CA ILE A 116 -15.05 -1.24 0.33
C ILE A 116 -16.43 -1.04 -0.27
N LEU A 117 -17.44 -1.16 0.58
CA LEU A 117 -18.83 -0.93 0.19
C LEU A 117 -19.33 0.40 0.75
N PRO A 118 -20.33 1.01 0.11
CA PRO A 118 -21.05 2.11 0.72
C PRO A 118 -21.64 1.63 2.07
N PRO A 119 -21.58 2.47 3.11
CA PRO A 119 -22.17 2.13 4.41
C PRO A 119 -23.66 1.85 4.22
N ASP A 120 -24.14 0.79 4.85
CA ASP A 120 -25.57 0.51 4.90
C ASP A 120 -26.24 1.62 5.73
N SER A 121 -26.99 2.49 5.04
CA SER A 121 -27.43 3.81 5.49
C SER A 121 -28.35 3.81 6.72
N ALA A 122 -28.81 2.64 7.16
CA ALA A 122 -29.64 2.49 8.35
C ALA A 122 -28.87 2.02 9.60
N SER A 123 -27.66 1.45 9.50
CA SER A 123 -27.11 0.72 10.65
C SER A 123 -25.60 0.50 10.76
N SER A 124 -24.76 1.03 9.86
CA SER A 124 -23.31 0.80 9.94
C SER A 124 -22.49 2.07 9.73
N ASP A 125 -21.45 2.24 10.56
CA ASP A 125 -20.41 3.26 10.42
C ASP A 125 -19.34 2.84 9.38
N GLY A 126 -19.46 1.63 8.82
CA GLY A 126 -18.61 1.12 7.74
C GLY A 126 -19.13 -0.20 7.21
N HIS A 127 -18.82 -0.49 5.95
CA HIS A 127 -19.27 -1.71 5.27
C HIS A 127 -18.18 -2.20 4.32
N LEU A 128 -17.96 -3.51 4.31
CA LEU A 128 -16.99 -4.15 3.44
C LEU A 128 -17.44 -5.55 3.04
N ASP A 129 -16.85 -6.02 1.96
CA ASP A 129 -16.98 -7.38 1.47
C ASP A 129 -15.59 -8.04 1.45
N LEU A 130 -15.44 -9.10 2.25
CA LEU A 130 -14.26 -9.93 2.29
C LEU A 130 -14.46 -11.11 1.34
N ILE A 131 -13.90 -10.99 0.15
CA ILE A 131 -14.15 -11.91 -0.97
C ILE A 131 -13.38 -13.23 -0.78
N GLU A 132 -12.13 -13.14 -0.32
CA GLU A 132 -11.24 -14.28 -0.07
C GLU A 132 -10.14 -13.89 0.91
N GLY A 133 -9.51 -14.88 1.53
CA GLY A 133 -8.35 -14.70 2.41
C GLY A 133 -8.75 -14.57 3.87
N ALA A 134 -8.05 -13.71 4.62
CA ALA A 134 -8.31 -13.56 6.04
C ALA A 134 -8.16 -12.11 6.53
N ALA A 135 -9.03 -11.72 7.44
CA ALA A 135 -9.00 -10.41 8.07
C ALA A 135 -9.25 -10.50 9.58
N ARG A 136 -8.36 -9.91 10.37
CA ARG A 136 -8.56 -9.71 11.82
C ARG A 136 -9.14 -8.32 12.04
N PHE A 137 -10.24 -8.27 12.77
CA PHE A 137 -10.95 -7.06 13.14
C PHE A 137 -10.72 -6.80 14.61
N PHE A 138 -10.28 -5.59 14.91
CA PHE A 138 -10.04 -5.18 16.28
C PHE A 138 -10.69 -3.80 16.49
N SER A 139 -11.83 -3.80 17.17
CA SER A 139 -12.56 -2.58 17.50
C SER A 139 -12.62 -2.38 19.00
N ARG A 140 -12.15 -1.22 19.47
CA ARG A 140 -12.22 -0.80 20.89
C ARG A 140 -13.41 0.11 21.17
N VAL A 141 -14.14 0.52 20.13
CA VAL A 141 -15.25 1.47 20.20
C VAL A 141 -16.53 0.82 19.71
N LYS A 142 -17.66 1.27 20.25
CA LYS A 142 -18.97 0.78 19.82
C LYS A 142 -19.42 1.45 18.52
N ARG A 143 -18.77 1.07 17.43
CA ARG A 143 -19.05 1.53 16.07
C ARG A 143 -19.31 0.31 15.21
N ARG A 144 -20.38 0.38 14.43
CA ARG A 144 -20.95 -0.78 13.73
C ARG A 144 -20.25 -0.95 12.38
N LEU A 145 -19.48 -2.01 12.23
CA LEU A 145 -18.83 -2.37 10.97
C LEU A 145 -19.51 -3.63 10.41
N HIS A 146 -20.13 -3.51 9.24
CA HIS A 146 -20.76 -4.64 8.56
C HIS A 146 -19.75 -5.36 7.67
N ILE A 147 -19.71 -6.69 7.78
CA ILE A 147 -18.83 -7.57 7.01
C ILE A 147 -19.72 -8.50 6.21
N ASP A 148 -19.63 -8.40 4.89
CA ASP A 148 -20.14 -9.40 3.97
C ASP A 148 -19.05 -10.39 3.60
N THR A 149 -19.43 -11.65 3.44
CA THR A 149 -18.62 -12.71 2.84
C THR A 149 -19.53 -13.57 1.95
N PRO A 150 -18.99 -14.44 1.09
CA PRO A 150 -19.81 -15.27 0.20
C PRO A 150 -20.81 -16.19 0.91
N PHE A 151 -20.58 -16.54 2.17
CA PHE A 151 -21.37 -17.55 2.89
C PHE A 151 -22.06 -17.04 4.16
N ALA A 152 -21.68 -15.87 4.67
CA ALA A 152 -22.26 -15.26 5.86
C ALA A 152 -21.98 -13.76 5.93
N ASN A 153 -22.85 -13.03 6.61
CA ASN A 153 -22.62 -11.65 6.99
C ASN A 153 -22.54 -11.51 8.53
N ALA A 154 -21.83 -10.50 9.00
CA ALA A 154 -21.59 -10.26 10.41
C ALA A 154 -21.53 -8.76 10.73
N LEU A 155 -22.12 -8.35 11.85
CA LEU A 155 -22.10 -6.96 12.33
C LEU A 155 -21.20 -6.82 13.55
N VAL A 156 -20.06 -6.16 13.38
CA VAL A 156 -19.03 -5.95 14.41
C VAL A 156 -19.36 -4.71 15.22
N ASP A 157 -19.38 -4.82 16.54
CA ASP A 157 -19.61 -3.71 17.48
C ASP A 157 -18.82 -3.94 18.77
N GLY A 158 -17.66 -3.29 18.92
CA GLY A 158 -16.78 -3.49 20.07
C GLY A 158 -16.31 -4.93 20.26
N THR A 159 -16.03 -5.65 19.17
CA THR A 159 -15.59 -7.05 19.19
C THR A 159 -14.19 -7.22 18.61
N GLU A 160 -13.54 -8.31 19.00
CA GLU A 160 -12.33 -8.80 18.36
C GLU A 160 -12.62 -10.16 17.71
N LEU A 161 -12.39 -10.25 16.41
CA LEU A 161 -12.65 -11.46 15.64
C LEU A 161 -11.66 -11.66 14.48
N LEU A 162 -11.63 -12.89 13.98
CA LEU A 162 -10.94 -13.27 12.76
C LEU A 162 -11.96 -13.87 11.79
N VAL A 163 -12.01 -13.34 10.57
CA VAL A 163 -12.79 -13.91 9.47
C VAL A 163 -11.83 -14.53 8.47
N ARG A 164 -12.10 -15.77 8.05
CA ARG A 164 -11.41 -16.44 6.95
C ARG A 164 -12.41 -16.88 5.91
N VAL A 165 -12.10 -16.64 4.65
CA VAL A 165 -12.93 -17.02 3.51
C VAL A 165 -12.08 -17.86 2.57
N ASP A 166 -12.49 -19.11 2.42
CA ASP A 166 -11.98 -20.03 1.41
C ASP A 166 -13.09 -20.32 0.37
N PRO A 167 -12.79 -20.97 -0.77
CA PRO A 167 -13.79 -21.22 -1.81
C PRO A 167 -15.01 -22.03 -1.37
N GLU A 168 -14.91 -22.76 -0.24
CA GLU A 168 -15.95 -23.67 0.24
C GLU A 168 -16.76 -23.08 1.40
N ARG A 169 -16.14 -22.21 2.22
CA ARG A 169 -16.78 -21.67 3.43
C ARG A 169 -16.18 -20.36 3.96
N THR A 170 -16.99 -19.69 4.76
CA THR A 170 -16.57 -18.64 5.69
C THR A 170 -16.43 -19.23 7.08
N ARG A 171 -15.34 -18.90 7.77
CA ARG A 171 -15.14 -19.14 9.21
C ARG A 171 -15.00 -17.82 9.94
N VAL A 172 -15.64 -17.71 11.10
CA VAL A 172 -15.57 -16.56 11.99
C VAL A 172 -15.16 -17.06 13.37
N ASP A 173 -14.01 -16.63 13.87
CA ASP A 173 -13.52 -16.92 15.22
C ASP A 173 -13.71 -15.64 16.07
N LEU A 174 -14.50 -15.72 17.15
CA LEU A 174 -14.77 -14.58 18.04
C LEU A 174 -13.92 -14.67 19.31
N PHE A 175 -13.03 -13.70 19.50
CA PHE A 175 -12.14 -13.63 20.65
C PHE A 175 -12.73 -12.80 21.79
N GLU A 176 -13.39 -11.68 21.47
CA GLU A 176 -13.99 -10.79 22.46
C GLU A 176 -15.37 -10.28 22.02
N GLY A 177 -16.28 -10.16 22.98
CA GLY A 177 -17.62 -9.58 22.82
C GLY A 177 -18.69 -10.59 22.39
N SER A 178 -19.72 -10.09 21.67
CA SER A 178 -20.85 -10.87 21.15
C SER A 178 -21.07 -10.52 19.68
N LEU A 179 -21.26 -11.51 18.83
CA LEU A 179 -21.43 -11.31 17.38
C LEU A 179 -22.66 -12.05 16.88
N LEU A 180 -23.47 -11.40 16.03
CA LEU A 180 -24.49 -12.10 15.25
C LEU A 180 -23.89 -12.44 13.88
N VAL A 181 -23.85 -13.73 13.55
CA VAL A 181 -23.49 -14.24 12.24
C VAL A 181 -24.75 -14.76 11.57
N ALA A 182 -25.05 -14.27 10.37
CA ALA A 182 -26.29 -14.61 9.67
C ALA A 182 -26.02 -14.93 8.20
N ASN A 183 -26.97 -15.65 7.60
CA ASN A 183 -27.14 -15.75 6.15
C ASN A 183 -28.62 -16.08 5.84
N ALA A 184 -28.96 -16.28 4.57
CA ALA A 184 -30.33 -16.59 4.15
C ALA A 184 -30.91 -17.91 4.72
N ARG A 185 -30.07 -18.79 5.30
CA ARG A 185 -30.49 -20.09 5.85
C ARG A 185 -30.64 -20.07 7.38
N GLY A 186 -30.15 -19.04 8.05
CA GLY A 186 -30.29 -18.91 9.50
C GLY A 186 -29.33 -17.92 10.11
N GLN A 187 -29.41 -17.80 11.43
CA GLN A 187 -28.58 -16.90 12.22
C GLN A 187 -28.08 -17.59 13.49
N LEU A 188 -26.90 -17.20 13.93
CA LEU A 188 -26.23 -17.73 15.11
C LEU A 188 -25.58 -16.58 15.88
N ARG A 189 -25.87 -16.49 17.18
CA ARG A 189 -25.17 -15.57 18.08
C ARG A 189 -23.97 -16.27 18.69
N LEU A 190 -22.80 -15.67 18.53
CA LEU A 190 -21.54 -16.08 19.12
C LEU A 190 -21.23 -15.26 20.37
N SER A 191 -20.58 -15.92 21.33
CA SER A 191 -19.91 -15.34 22.50
C SER A 191 -18.40 -15.58 22.38
N ALA A 192 -17.60 -14.79 23.11
CA ALA A 192 -16.15 -14.96 23.17
C ALA A 192 -15.72 -16.43 23.36
N GLY A 193 -14.72 -16.87 22.60
CA GLY A 193 -14.24 -18.26 22.57
C GLY A 193 -15.03 -19.21 21.66
N GLN A 194 -16.04 -18.71 20.95
CA GLN A 194 -16.81 -19.47 19.98
C GLN A 194 -16.46 -19.08 18.54
N GLY A 195 -16.74 -19.99 17.61
CA GLY A 195 -16.66 -19.71 16.18
C GLY A 195 -17.90 -20.17 15.43
N ALA A 196 -18.10 -19.62 14.24
CA ALA A 196 -19.12 -20.02 13.29
C ALA A 196 -18.49 -20.42 11.96
N SER A 197 -18.99 -21.48 11.33
CA SER A 197 -18.67 -21.82 9.95
C SER A 197 -19.94 -21.90 9.11
N ALA A 198 -19.92 -21.30 7.93
CA ALA A 198 -21.00 -21.39 6.95
C ALA A 198 -20.41 -21.72 5.57
N GLY A 199 -20.91 -22.78 4.95
CA GLY A 199 -20.59 -23.14 3.56
C GLY A 199 -21.78 -22.89 2.63
N ARG A 200 -21.62 -23.26 1.35
CA ARG A 200 -22.66 -23.10 0.33
C ARG A 200 -23.98 -23.78 0.74
N GLY A 201 -25.04 -22.98 0.88
CA GLY A 201 -26.38 -23.47 1.17
C GLY A 201 -26.61 -23.96 2.62
N GLU A 202 -25.62 -23.78 3.50
CA GLU A 202 -25.71 -24.16 4.91
C GLU A 202 -25.98 -22.94 5.81
N ALA A 203 -26.75 -23.14 6.89
CA ALA A 203 -26.84 -22.14 7.96
C ALA A 203 -25.52 -22.08 8.76
N PRO A 204 -25.19 -20.95 9.40
CA PRO A 204 -24.01 -20.85 10.25
C PRO A 204 -24.04 -21.90 11.38
N ARG A 205 -22.98 -22.70 11.50
CA ARG A 205 -22.83 -23.75 12.53
C ARG A 205 -21.79 -23.36 13.57
N LEU A 206 -22.14 -23.54 14.83
CA LEU A 206 -21.31 -23.24 15.99
C LEU A 206 -20.18 -24.27 16.14
N TYR A 207 -18.98 -23.81 16.48
CA TYR A 207 -17.91 -24.62 17.06
C TYR A 207 -17.23 -23.86 18.21
N ARG A 208 -16.46 -24.57 19.03
CA ARG A 208 -15.63 -23.95 20.09
C ARG A 208 -14.19 -23.80 19.61
N LEU A 209 -13.56 -22.69 19.97
CA LEU A 209 -12.14 -22.48 19.69
C LEU A 209 -11.31 -23.34 20.66
N LEU A 210 -10.43 -24.17 20.13
CA LEU A 210 -9.58 -25.07 20.94
C LEU A 210 -8.30 -24.37 21.41
N ASP A 211 -7.68 -23.55 20.56
CA ASP A 211 -6.59 -22.62 20.93
C ASP A 211 -6.75 -21.29 20.15
N PRO A 212 -7.33 -20.25 20.77
CA PRO A 212 -7.57 -18.98 20.11
C PRO A 212 -6.28 -18.21 19.73
N LYS A 213 -5.16 -18.47 20.41
CA LYS A 213 -3.94 -17.65 20.26
C LYS A 213 -3.20 -17.96 18.96
N ASP A 214 -3.24 -19.20 18.50
CA ASP A 214 -2.58 -19.64 17.25
C ASP A 214 -3.23 -19.04 16.01
N ALA A 215 -4.55 -18.82 16.05
CA ALA A 215 -5.31 -18.31 14.92
C ALA A 215 -4.88 -16.91 14.47
N VAL A 216 -4.31 -16.10 15.37
CA VAL A 216 -4.10 -14.67 15.17
C VAL A 216 -2.64 -14.21 15.32
N GLN A 217 -1.68 -15.12 15.48
CA GLN A 217 -0.25 -14.78 15.64
C GLN A 217 0.28 -13.90 14.51
N TRP A 218 -0.14 -14.17 13.27
CA TRP A 218 0.25 -13.39 12.09
C TRP A 218 -0.18 -11.92 12.15
N ALA A 219 -1.24 -11.62 12.92
CA ALA A 219 -1.82 -10.29 13.04
C ALA A 219 -1.23 -9.50 14.22
N ILE A 220 -0.19 -10.01 14.89
CA ILE A 220 0.57 -9.29 15.91
C ILE A 220 1.78 -8.67 15.21
N SER A 221 1.89 -7.34 15.22
CA SER A 221 3.17 -6.69 14.87
C SER A 221 4.03 -6.76 16.11
N TYR A 222 5.09 -7.56 16.06
CA TYR A 222 6.21 -7.37 16.97
C TYR A 222 7.18 -6.47 16.23
N GLU A 223 7.22 -5.17 16.53
CA GLU A 223 8.42 -4.39 16.22
C GLU A 223 9.57 -5.14 16.89
N PRO A 224 10.53 -5.69 16.14
CA PRO A 224 11.61 -6.42 16.78
C PRO A 224 12.35 -5.45 17.70
N MET A 225 12.52 -5.82 18.98
CA MET A 225 13.39 -5.13 19.94
C MET A 225 14.81 -4.86 19.40
N LEU A 226 15.15 -5.43 18.24
CA LEU A 226 16.33 -5.11 17.45
C LEU A 226 16.43 -3.61 17.12
N SER A 227 15.34 -2.87 16.92
CA SER A 227 15.40 -1.41 16.70
C SER A 227 15.96 -0.68 17.93
N ALA A 228 15.52 -1.07 19.14
CA ALA A 228 16.06 -0.53 20.39
C ALA A 228 17.52 -0.93 20.64
N LEU A 229 17.93 -2.13 20.23
CA LEU A 229 19.31 -2.61 20.37
C LEU A 229 20.28 -1.98 19.37
N LEU A 230 19.79 -1.58 18.18
CA LEU A 230 20.60 -0.95 17.14
C LEU A 230 20.88 0.53 17.45
N TRP A 231 19.95 1.24 18.09
CA TRP A 231 20.19 2.63 18.52
C TRP A 231 21.21 2.71 19.67
N SER A 232 21.15 1.80 20.65
CA SER A 232 22.11 1.83 21.77
C SER A 232 23.56 1.56 21.35
N ARG A 233 23.78 0.81 20.26
CA ARG A 233 25.12 0.58 19.72
C ARG A 233 25.66 1.79 18.95
N GLN A 234 24.79 2.54 18.28
CA GLN A 234 25.17 3.73 17.52
C GLN A 234 25.64 4.84 18.47
N ASP A 235 24.91 5.07 19.56
CA ASP A 235 25.27 6.07 20.59
C ASP A 235 26.58 5.74 21.30
N ALA A 236 26.84 4.45 21.57
CA ALA A 236 28.08 4.00 22.19
C ALA A 236 29.30 4.13 21.26
N GLY A 237 29.11 3.97 19.94
CA GLY A 237 30.17 4.11 18.94
C GLY A 237 30.59 5.56 18.72
N ASP A 238 29.62 6.47 18.66
CA ASP A 238 29.86 7.89 18.42
C ASP A 238 30.52 8.59 19.63
N GLY A 239 30.14 8.20 20.86
CA GLY A 239 30.78 8.68 22.08
C GLY A 239 32.27 8.36 22.14
N ALA A 240 32.64 7.10 21.90
CA ALA A 240 34.03 6.63 21.96
C ALA A 240 34.92 7.24 20.85
N ALA A 241 34.36 7.47 19.65
CA ALA A 241 35.08 8.13 18.58
C ALA A 241 35.36 9.62 18.89
N SER A 242 34.39 10.32 19.50
CA SER A 242 34.52 11.73 19.86
C SER A 242 35.58 11.98 20.94
N GLU A 243 35.75 11.05 21.88
CA GLU A 243 36.71 11.15 22.98
C GLU A 243 38.15 10.93 22.50
N ARG A 244 38.36 9.94 21.63
CA ARG A 244 39.67 9.70 20.97
C ARG A 244 40.13 10.89 20.13
N LEU A 245 39.19 11.57 19.45
CA LEU A 245 39.51 12.79 18.68
C LEU A 245 39.86 13.99 19.57
N ARG A 246 39.35 14.05 20.82
CA ARG A 246 39.72 15.07 21.80
C ARG A 246 41.09 14.79 22.44
N GLU A 247 41.42 13.52 22.69
CA GLU A 247 42.74 13.13 23.19
C GLU A 247 43.84 13.38 22.14
N ALA A 248 43.59 13.05 20.88
CA ALA A 248 44.56 13.28 19.79
C ALA A 248 44.80 14.77 19.44
N ARG A 249 43.99 15.69 19.99
CA ARG A 249 44.15 17.15 19.81
C ARG A 249 44.84 17.84 20.99
N ARG A 250 45.24 17.10 22.03
CA ARG A 250 46.10 17.59 23.12
C ARG A 250 47.55 17.19 22.87
#